data_AF-A0AA89AMD8-F1
#
_entry.id   AF-A0AA89AMD8-F1
#
_cell.length_a   1.000
_cell.length_b   1.000
_cell.length_c   1.000
_cell.angle_alpha   90.00
_cell.angle_beta   90.00
_cell.angle_gamma   90.00
#
_symmetry.space_group_name_H-M   'P 1'
#
loop_
_entity.id
_entity.type
_entity.pdbx_description
1 polymer ?
#
loop_
_entity_poly.entity_id
_entity_poly.type
_entity_poly.pdbx_seq_one_letter_code
_entity_poly.pdbx_strand_id
1 'polypeptide(L)'
;MTCVKMLAAPINPSDINRIQGNYPVKPQLPAVGGYEGVGEEHGRYVVKEQSAWHKINSGTPVEYAATITVNPLTALRMLEDFVDLKPGDAIVQNGATSIVGQCIVQLARIRGIHSINVIRDSALSDEVKEKLKRLGADKVYTETQLELKKFKEFLANIPAPALGFNCIGGHSATTVLAFLGQGGTMVTYGGMSKLPVTVSTSSFIFKDLSLKGFWLQKWLGSNKAEECRVMLDHLLGLVREGKLTYEYVSL
;
A
#
# COMPACT_ATOMS: atom_id res chain seq x y z
N MET A 1 -24.22 7.32 18.92
CA MET A 1 -23.19 6.34 19.35
C MET A 1 -23.76 4.96 19.15
N THR A 2 -22.95 4.04 18.63
CA THR A 2 -23.38 2.72 18.12
C THR A 2 -22.57 1.61 18.80
N CYS A 3 -23.23 0.51 19.19
CA CYS A 3 -22.55 -0.72 19.59
C CYS A 3 -22.24 -1.55 18.36
N VAL A 4 -21.03 -2.11 18.28
CA VAL A 4 -20.61 -2.94 17.16
C VAL A 4 -20.10 -4.27 17.68
N LYS A 5 -20.72 -5.38 17.25
CA LYS A 5 -20.19 -6.72 17.42
C LYS A 5 -19.14 -6.95 16.33
N MET A 6 -17.87 -7.00 16.70
CA MET A 6 -16.78 -7.26 15.76
C MET A 6 -16.95 -8.64 15.11
N LEU A 7 -16.88 -8.69 13.78
CA LEU A 7 -16.87 -9.91 12.98
C LEU A 7 -15.45 -10.33 12.62
N ALA A 8 -14.61 -9.38 12.22
CA ALA A 8 -13.21 -9.62 11.87
C ALA A 8 -12.37 -8.36 12.12
N ALA A 9 -11.10 -8.55 12.47
CA ALA A 9 -10.11 -7.50 12.61
C ALA A 9 -8.73 -8.03 12.15
N PRO A 10 -8.09 -7.41 11.14
CA PRO A 10 -6.78 -7.83 10.69
C PRO A 10 -5.69 -7.43 11.68
N ILE A 11 -4.54 -8.10 11.58
CA ILE A 11 -3.32 -7.71 12.28
C ILE A 11 -2.36 -7.12 11.26
N ASN A 12 -2.18 -5.80 11.29
CA ASN A 12 -1.26 -5.07 10.43
C ASN A 12 0.10 -4.85 11.13
N PRO A 13 1.20 -4.61 10.39
CA PRO A 13 2.49 -4.25 10.98
C PRO A 13 2.42 -3.04 11.93
N SER A 14 1.53 -2.07 11.66
CA SER A 14 1.29 -0.92 12.54
C SER A 14 0.72 -1.31 13.90
N ASP A 15 -0.10 -2.36 13.98
CA ASP A 15 -0.67 -2.84 15.23
C ASP A 15 0.44 -3.42 16.12
N ILE A 16 1.30 -4.25 15.53
CA ILE A 16 2.47 -4.83 16.21
C ILE A 16 3.43 -3.73 16.68
N ASN A 17 3.77 -2.78 15.82
CA ASN A 17 4.67 -1.67 16.17
C ASN A 17 4.11 -0.81 17.31
N ARG A 18 2.79 -0.61 17.36
CA ARG A 18 2.13 0.14 18.43
C ARG A 18 2.17 -0.63 19.75
N ILE A 19 1.90 -1.93 19.72
CA ILE A 19 2.00 -2.81 20.90
C ILE A 19 3.44 -2.80 21.46
N GLN A 20 4.45 -2.80 20.59
CA GLN A 20 5.86 -2.74 20.97
C GLN A 20 6.34 -1.35 21.41
N GLY A 21 5.51 -0.30 21.32
CA GLY A 21 5.89 1.08 21.65
C GLY A 21 6.75 1.80 20.61
N ASN A 22 6.95 1.18 19.43
CA ASN A 22 7.77 1.65 18.31
C ASN A 22 6.97 2.46 17.26
N TYR A 23 5.71 2.78 17.55
CA TYR A 23 4.85 3.58 16.67
C TYR A 23 4.70 5.02 17.21
N PRO A 24 4.62 6.06 16.34
CA PRO A 24 4.54 7.45 16.80
C PRO A 24 3.30 7.77 17.64
N VAL A 25 2.17 7.10 17.38
CA VAL A 25 0.93 7.27 18.14
C VAL A 25 0.87 6.22 19.25
N LYS A 26 0.93 6.69 20.50
CA LYS A 26 0.90 5.86 21.70
C LYS A 26 -0.41 6.06 22.45
N PRO A 27 -1.26 5.02 22.62
CA PRO A 27 -2.46 5.15 23.44
C PRO A 27 -2.10 5.24 24.91
N GLN A 28 -2.99 5.85 25.69
CA GLN A 28 -2.96 5.73 27.15
C GLN A 28 -3.26 4.27 27.54
N LEU A 29 -2.45 3.69 28.41
CA LEU A 29 -2.60 2.31 28.87
C LEU A 29 -3.49 2.22 30.12
N PRO A 30 -4.28 1.14 30.29
CA PRO A 30 -4.44 0.00 29.38
C PRO A 30 -5.21 0.36 28.09
N ALA A 31 -4.81 -0.23 26.96
CA ALA A 31 -5.40 0.04 25.65
C ALA A 31 -5.75 -1.24 24.88
N VAL A 32 -6.81 -1.19 24.08
CA VAL A 32 -7.17 -2.23 23.11
C VAL A 32 -6.31 -2.07 21.85
N GLY A 33 -5.74 -3.18 21.36
CA GLY A 33 -4.98 -3.22 20.11
C GLY A 33 -5.85 -3.13 18.85
N GLY A 34 -5.22 -2.93 17.70
CA GLY A 34 -5.90 -2.85 16.41
C GLY A 34 -6.25 -1.42 15.98
N TYR A 35 -6.20 -1.19 14.66
CA TYR A 35 -6.68 0.04 14.01
C TYR A 35 -7.90 -0.17 13.13
N GLU A 36 -8.19 -1.41 12.75
CA GLU A 36 -9.09 -1.72 11.65
C GLU A 36 -9.92 -2.97 11.97
N GLY A 37 -11.14 -3.02 11.43
CA GLY A 37 -11.99 -4.21 11.46
C GLY A 37 -13.39 -3.90 10.96
N VAL A 38 -14.22 -4.93 10.91
CA VAL A 38 -15.64 -4.85 10.53
C VAL A 38 -16.50 -5.49 11.61
N GLY A 39 -17.71 -4.97 11.80
CA GLY A 39 -18.67 -5.54 12.72
C GLY A 39 -20.11 -5.16 12.40
N GLU A 40 -21.04 -5.80 13.10
CA GLU A 40 -22.48 -5.59 12.98
C GLU A 40 -22.99 -4.67 14.09
N GLU A 41 -23.86 -3.72 13.74
CA GLU A 41 -24.48 -2.80 14.70
C GLU A 41 -25.48 -3.55 15.61
N HIS A 42 -25.20 -3.59 16.91
CA HIS A 42 -25.96 -4.34 17.93
C HIS A 42 -26.45 -3.44 19.08
N GLY A 43 -27.50 -2.66 18.86
CA GLY A 43 -28.13 -1.85 19.93
C GLY A 43 -27.33 -0.60 20.36
N ARG A 44 -27.81 0.08 21.41
CA ARG A 44 -27.35 1.41 21.87
C ARG A 44 -26.42 1.34 23.09
N TYR A 45 -25.26 0.68 23.00
CA TYR A 45 -24.24 0.73 24.07
C TYR A 45 -22.82 0.92 23.49
N VAL A 46 -21.98 1.68 24.19
CA VAL A 46 -20.92 2.56 23.64
C VAL A 46 -19.68 1.84 23.08
N VAL A 47 -19.13 2.29 21.92
CA VAL A 47 -17.76 1.90 21.48
C VAL A 47 -16.93 3.03 20.84
N LYS A 48 -17.50 3.98 20.08
CA LYS A 48 -16.82 5.21 19.56
C LYS A 48 -17.85 6.20 18.97
N GLU A 49 -17.44 7.42 18.63
CA GLU A 49 -18.30 8.37 17.89
C GLU A 49 -18.78 7.80 16.56
N GLN A 50 -19.98 8.19 16.12
CA GLN A 50 -20.57 7.68 14.86
C GLN A 50 -19.73 8.04 13.63
N SER A 51 -19.02 9.17 13.68
CA SER A 51 -18.06 9.63 12.68
C SER A 51 -16.87 8.67 12.49
N ALA A 52 -16.61 7.77 13.46
CA ALA A 52 -15.54 6.79 13.39
C ALA A 52 -15.94 5.50 12.62
N TRP A 53 -17.19 5.39 12.17
CA TRP A 53 -17.73 4.20 11.51
C TRP A 53 -18.15 4.50 10.08
N HIS A 54 -17.76 3.62 9.16
CA HIS A 54 -18.22 3.63 7.78
C HIS A 54 -19.24 2.51 7.58
N LYS A 55 -20.47 2.86 7.20
CA LYS A 55 -21.46 1.87 6.79
C LYS A 55 -21.05 1.33 5.43
N ILE A 56 -21.05 0.01 5.30
CA ILE A 56 -20.67 -0.70 4.08
C ILE A 56 -21.84 -1.57 3.59
N ASN A 57 -21.80 -1.98 2.33
CA ASN A 57 -22.77 -2.91 1.77
C ASN A 57 -22.60 -4.31 2.38
N SER A 58 -23.69 -4.91 2.86
CA SER A 58 -23.69 -6.24 3.51
C SER A 58 -23.34 -7.41 2.59
N GLY A 59 -23.38 -7.23 1.26
CA GLY A 59 -22.90 -8.19 0.27
C GLY A 59 -21.38 -8.14 0.04
N THR A 60 -20.66 -7.25 0.73
CA THR A 60 -19.20 -7.21 0.69
C THR A 60 -18.64 -8.37 1.52
N PRO A 61 -17.70 -9.18 0.99
CA PRO A 61 -17.10 -10.24 1.80
C PRO A 61 -16.38 -9.68 3.02
N VAL A 62 -16.52 -10.36 4.17
CA VAL A 62 -16.11 -9.87 5.49
C VAL A 62 -14.63 -9.54 5.54
N GLU A 63 -13.80 -10.35 4.89
CA GLU A 63 -12.35 -10.17 4.77
C GLU A 63 -11.94 -8.83 4.13
N TYR A 64 -12.61 -8.43 3.05
CA TYR A 64 -12.33 -7.18 2.35
C TYR A 64 -12.87 -6.01 3.15
N ALA A 65 -14.08 -6.15 3.67
CA ALA A 65 -14.67 -5.17 4.59
C ALA A 65 -13.76 -4.89 5.81
N ALA A 66 -13.12 -5.93 6.34
CA ALA A 66 -12.21 -5.83 7.47
C ALA A 66 -10.84 -5.24 7.14
N THR A 67 -10.45 -5.09 5.87
CA THR A 67 -9.07 -4.72 5.49
C THR A 67 -8.98 -3.48 4.58
N ILE A 68 -10.12 -2.92 4.17
CA ILE A 68 -10.20 -1.89 3.13
C ILE A 68 -9.69 -0.51 3.57
N THR A 69 -9.80 -0.18 4.86
CA THR A 69 -9.52 1.16 5.40
C THR A 69 -8.04 1.44 5.61
N VAL A 70 -7.19 0.41 5.68
CA VAL A 70 -5.74 0.57 5.84
C VAL A 70 -5.00 0.30 4.54
N ASN A 71 -4.92 -0.95 4.09
CA ASN A 71 -3.97 -1.31 3.04
C ASN A 71 -4.44 -0.83 1.64
N PRO A 72 -5.68 -1.10 1.18
CA PRO A 72 -6.15 -0.58 -0.10
C PRO A 72 -6.26 0.94 -0.13
N LEU A 73 -6.72 1.58 0.97
CA LEU A 73 -6.75 3.04 1.05
C LEU A 73 -5.34 3.65 0.95
N THR A 74 -4.35 3.04 1.62
CA THR A 74 -2.93 3.46 1.49
C THR A 74 -2.45 3.37 0.04
N ALA A 75 -2.70 2.24 -0.63
CA ALA A 75 -2.33 2.06 -2.03
C ALA A 75 -2.94 3.15 -2.93
N LEU A 76 -4.25 3.41 -2.75
CA LEU A 76 -4.98 4.39 -3.53
C LEU A 76 -4.45 5.82 -3.30
N ARG A 77 -4.25 6.23 -2.04
CA ARG A 77 -3.74 7.57 -1.72
C ARG A 77 -2.34 7.80 -2.25
N MET A 78 -1.46 6.81 -2.13
CA MET A 78 -0.11 6.95 -2.68
C MET A 78 -0.11 7.07 -4.21
N LEU A 79 -1.03 6.40 -4.91
CA LEU A 79 -1.17 6.49 -6.36
C LEU A 79 -1.80 7.82 -6.85
N GLU A 80 -2.52 8.55 -6.00
CA GLU A 80 -3.25 9.76 -6.40
C GLU A 80 -2.65 11.07 -5.86
N ASP A 81 -2.01 11.04 -4.69
CA ASP A 81 -1.70 12.27 -3.96
C ASP A 81 -0.32 12.88 -4.31
N PHE A 82 0.56 12.15 -5.01
CA PHE A 82 1.97 12.52 -5.15
C PHE A 82 2.39 12.93 -6.56
N VAL A 83 1.89 12.23 -7.58
CA VAL A 83 2.20 12.48 -8.99
C VAL A 83 0.92 12.29 -9.79
N ASP A 84 0.61 13.26 -10.67
CA ASP A 84 -0.53 13.19 -11.59
C ASP A 84 -0.24 12.23 -12.76
N LEU A 85 -0.30 10.93 -12.46
CA LEU A 85 -0.03 9.85 -13.42
C LEU A 85 -1.16 9.72 -14.46
N LYS A 86 -0.77 9.66 -15.73
CA LYS A 86 -1.64 9.44 -16.89
C LYS A 86 -1.55 7.98 -17.37
N PRO A 87 -2.57 7.48 -18.08
CA PRO A 87 -2.47 6.19 -18.76
C PRO A 87 -1.23 6.15 -19.68
N GLY A 88 -0.46 5.07 -19.60
CA GLY A 88 0.83 4.91 -20.26
C GLY A 88 2.05 5.29 -19.40
N ASP A 89 1.86 6.02 -18.29
CA ASP A 89 2.95 6.28 -17.34
C ASP A 89 3.35 5.00 -16.59
N ALA A 90 4.48 5.05 -15.89
CA ALA A 90 5.00 3.91 -15.15
C ALA A 90 5.24 4.21 -13.66
N ILE A 91 5.09 3.16 -12.86
CA ILE A 91 5.43 3.11 -11.44
C ILE A 91 6.43 1.99 -11.15
N VAL A 92 7.12 2.09 -10.02
CA VAL A 92 7.97 1.02 -9.46
C VAL A 92 7.68 0.81 -7.98
N GLN A 93 7.68 -0.42 -7.49
CA GLN A 93 7.53 -0.69 -6.06
C GLN A 93 8.41 -1.83 -5.57
N ASN A 94 8.83 -1.76 -4.30
CA ASN A 94 9.30 -2.92 -3.55
C ASN A 94 8.21 -3.46 -2.62
N GLY A 95 8.40 -4.69 -2.11
CA GLY A 95 7.41 -5.32 -1.24
C GLY A 95 6.09 -5.64 -1.96
N ALA A 96 6.15 -5.95 -3.26
CA ALA A 96 4.97 -6.10 -4.12
C ALA A 96 4.02 -7.23 -3.68
N THR A 97 4.48 -8.16 -2.85
CA THR A 97 3.65 -9.24 -2.29
C THR A 97 2.77 -8.80 -1.12
N SER A 98 3.02 -7.63 -0.52
CA SER A 98 2.17 -7.07 0.53
C SER A 98 0.75 -6.77 0.01
N ILE A 99 -0.25 -6.67 0.90
CA ILE A 99 -1.61 -6.28 0.49
C ILE A 99 -1.59 -4.92 -0.22
N VAL A 100 -0.82 -3.95 0.31
CA VAL A 100 -0.62 -2.65 -0.35
C VAL A 100 -0.04 -2.83 -1.75
N GLY A 101 0.99 -3.67 -1.90
CA GLY A 101 1.62 -3.92 -3.20
C GLY A 101 0.70 -4.59 -4.21
N GLN A 102 -0.08 -5.58 -3.79
CA GLN A 102 -1.10 -6.23 -4.60
C GLN A 102 -2.20 -5.25 -5.03
N CYS A 103 -2.60 -4.32 -4.15
CA CYS A 103 -3.55 -3.27 -4.49
C CYS A 103 -2.96 -2.28 -5.51
N ILE A 104 -1.71 -1.85 -5.33
CA ILE A 104 -1.01 -0.95 -6.27
C ILE A 104 -0.99 -1.55 -7.68
N VAL A 105 -0.67 -2.84 -7.83
CA VAL A 105 -0.67 -3.54 -9.13
C VAL A 105 -2.02 -3.39 -9.83
N GLN A 106 -3.11 -3.72 -9.14
CA GLN A 106 -4.45 -3.72 -9.73
C GLN A 106 -4.95 -2.31 -10.01
N LEU A 107 -4.74 -1.37 -9.09
CA LEU A 107 -5.12 0.03 -9.28
C LEU A 107 -4.34 0.68 -10.42
N ALA A 108 -3.05 0.39 -10.57
CA ALA A 108 -2.25 0.83 -11.71
C ALA A 108 -2.81 0.26 -13.02
N ARG A 109 -3.09 -1.06 -13.09
CA ARG A 109 -3.72 -1.69 -14.25
C ARG A 109 -5.06 -1.04 -14.62
N ILE A 110 -5.94 -0.80 -13.66
CA ILE A 110 -7.25 -0.16 -13.88
C ILE A 110 -7.08 1.24 -14.48
N ARG A 111 -6.03 1.97 -14.10
CA ARG A 111 -5.70 3.31 -14.62
C ARG A 111 -4.86 3.29 -15.91
N GLY A 112 -4.52 2.11 -16.44
CA GLY A 112 -3.65 1.98 -17.62
C GLY A 112 -2.21 2.41 -17.36
N ILE A 113 -1.73 2.31 -16.12
CA ILE A 113 -0.37 2.66 -15.70
C ILE A 113 0.46 1.38 -15.63
N HIS A 114 1.68 1.41 -16.19
CA HIS A 114 2.60 0.30 -16.14
C HIS A 114 3.23 0.12 -14.76
N SER A 115 3.46 -1.12 -14.33
CA SER A 115 4.00 -1.45 -13.02
C SER A 115 5.26 -2.32 -13.08
N ILE A 116 6.31 -1.85 -12.39
CA ILE A 116 7.52 -2.62 -12.10
C ILE A 116 7.50 -3.03 -10.63
N ASN A 117 7.53 -4.34 -10.38
CA ASN A 117 7.24 -4.91 -9.08
C ASN A 117 8.43 -5.73 -8.58
N VAL A 118 9.03 -5.29 -7.48
CA VAL A 118 10.18 -5.96 -6.87
C VAL A 118 9.71 -6.85 -5.71
N ILE A 119 10.13 -8.11 -5.76
CA ILE A 119 9.87 -9.11 -4.73
C ILE A 119 11.17 -9.61 -4.12
N ARG A 120 11.11 -10.06 -2.87
CA ARG A 120 12.23 -10.74 -2.22
C ARG A 120 12.43 -12.14 -2.84
N ASP A 121 13.67 -12.54 -3.01
CA ASP A 121 14.03 -13.90 -3.42
C ASP A 121 13.56 -14.95 -2.41
N SER A 122 13.00 -16.04 -2.93
CA SER A 122 12.57 -17.22 -2.18
C SER A 122 12.37 -18.43 -3.09
N ALA A 123 12.19 -19.62 -2.51
CA ALA A 123 11.84 -20.83 -3.26
C ALA A 123 10.50 -20.71 -4.03
N LEU A 124 9.64 -19.77 -3.65
CA LEU A 124 8.32 -19.54 -4.27
C LEU A 124 8.33 -18.37 -5.27
N SER A 125 9.51 -17.85 -5.65
CA SER A 125 9.60 -16.63 -6.46
C SER A 125 8.85 -16.72 -7.78
N ASP A 126 8.89 -17.86 -8.47
CA ASP A 126 8.21 -18.02 -9.77
C ASP A 126 6.70 -18.09 -9.62
N GLU A 127 6.19 -18.79 -8.60
CA GLU A 127 4.77 -18.81 -8.27
C GLU A 127 4.25 -17.40 -7.93
N VAL A 128 4.99 -16.68 -7.10
CA VAL A 128 4.66 -15.31 -6.70
C VAL A 128 4.66 -14.36 -7.91
N LYS A 129 5.63 -14.51 -8.82
CA LYS A 129 5.66 -13.74 -10.08
C LYS A 129 4.41 -13.98 -10.91
N GLU A 130 4.04 -15.25 -11.12
CA GLU A 130 2.84 -15.59 -11.88
C GLU A 130 1.56 -15.08 -11.23
N LYS A 131 1.49 -15.12 -9.89
CA LYS A 131 0.38 -14.53 -9.16
C LYS A 131 0.28 -13.02 -9.35
N LEU A 132 1.39 -12.28 -9.21
CA LEU A 132 1.40 -10.83 -9.43
C LEU A 132 1.04 -10.46 -10.88
N LYS A 133 1.50 -11.25 -11.87
CA LYS A 133 1.10 -11.08 -13.28
C LYS A 133 -0.40 -11.29 -13.47
N ARG A 134 -1.01 -12.30 -12.84
CA ARG A 134 -2.47 -12.51 -12.86
C ARG A 134 -3.25 -11.32 -12.29
N LEU A 135 -2.69 -10.64 -11.28
CA LEU A 135 -3.27 -9.41 -10.73
C LEU A 135 -3.11 -8.19 -11.66
N GLY A 136 -2.20 -8.26 -12.65
CA GLY A 136 -2.00 -7.19 -13.62
C GLY A 136 -0.59 -6.61 -13.70
N ALA A 137 0.40 -7.21 -13.02
CA ALA A 137 1.76 -6.69 -13.03
C ALA A 137 2.40 -6.81 -14.43
N ASP A 138 2.95 -5.71 -14.96
CA ASP A 138 3.65 -5.72 -16.25
C ASP A 138 5.02 -6.40 -16.13
N LYS A 139 5.77 -6.04 -15.09
CA LYS A 139 7.10 -6.61 -14.79
C LYS A 139 7.19 -6.98 -13.32
N VAL A 140 7.78 -8.16 -13.08
CA VAL A 140 8.08 -8.65 -11.73
C VAL A 140 9.51 -9.16 -11.70
N TYR A 141 10.32 -8.62 -10.80
CA TYR A 141 11.72 -8.97 -10.63
C TYR A 141 12.01 -9.34 -9.18
N THR A 142 12.91 -10.30 -8.98
CA THR A 142 13.50 -10.50 -7.64
C THR A 142 14.61 -9.47 -7.38
N GLU A 143 15.02 -9.30 -6.12
CA GLU A 143 16.11 -8.40 -5.76
C GLU A 143 17.42 -8.84 -6.43
N THR A 144 17.74 -10.14 -6.38
CA THR A 144 18.94 -10.68 -7.05
C THR A 144 18.92 -10.47 -8.56
N GLN A 145 17.75 -10.59 -9.22
CA GLN A 145 17.68 -10.33 -10.66
C GLN A 145 18.12 -8.90 -11.03
N LEU A 146 17.84 -7.92 -10.18
CA LEU A 146 18.13 -6.51 -10.43
C LEU A 146 19.60 -6.14 -10.21
N GLU A 147 20.34 -6.94 -9.44
CA GLU A 147 21.79 -6.76 -9.24
C GLU A 147 22.61 -7.17 -10.47
N LEU A 148 22.05 -8.02 -11.33
CA LEU A 148 22.78 -8.67 -12.42
C LEU A 148 22.81 -7.86 -13.73
N LYS A 149 21.99 -6.82 -13.88
CA LYS A 149 21.92 -6.02 -15.13
C LYS A 149 21.74 -4.54 -14.87
N LYS A 150 21.96 -3.74 -15.91
CA LYS A 150 21.69 -2.29 -15.85
C LYS A 150 20.18 -2.05 -15.85
N PHE A 151 19.71 -1.15 -14.98
CA PHE A 151 18.28 -0.80 -14.83
C PHE A 151 17.53 -0.49 -16.14
N LYS A 152 18.20 0.19 -17.09
CA LYS A 152 17.61 0.50 -18.40
C LYS A 152 17.20 -0.74 -19.19
N GLU A 153 17.87 -1.88 -19.00
CA GLU A 153 17.56 -3.13 -19.68
C GLU A 153 16.28 -3.78 -19.13
N PHE A 154 15.88 -3.46 -17.89
CA PHE A 154 14.64 -3.97 -17.29
C PHE A 154 13.40 -3.16 -17.68
N LEU A 155 13.58 -1.92 -18.12
CA LEU A 155 12.47 -1.08 -18.59
C LEU A 155 11.87 -1.64 -19.90
N ALA A 156 12.72 -2.12 -20.81
CA ALA A 156 12.32 -2.55 -22.15
C ALA A 156 11.43 -1.50 -22.85
N ASN A 157 10.13 -1.76 -22.98
CA ASN A 157 9.13 -0.88 -23.63
C ASN A 157 8.32 -0.02 -22.64
N ILE A 158 8.66 -0.06 -21.35
CA ILE A 158 7.99 0.73 -20.31
C ILE A 158 8.78 2.03 -20.11
N PRO A 159 8.11 3.20 -20.05
CA PRO A 159 8.81 4.45 -19.76
C PRO A 159 9.46 4.44 -18.38
N ALA A 160 10.42 5.34 -18.15
CA ALA A 160 11.01 5.48 -16.83
C ALA A 160 9.93 5.87 -15.80
N PRO A 161 9.79 5.15 -14.67
CA PRO A 161 8.80 5.46 -13.67
C PRO A 161 8.87 6.89 -13.12
N ALA A 162 7.73 7.56 -13.05
CA ALA A 162 7.59 8.88 -12.43
C ALA A 162 7.34 8.77 -10.91
N LEU A 163 6.83 7.63 -10.44
CA LEU A 163 6.47 7.40 -9.05
C LEU A 163 6.96 6.03 -8.57
N GLY A 164 7.57 6.01 -7.39
CA GLY A 164 8.11 4.82 -6.73
C GLY A 164 7.53 4.61 -5.34
N PHE A 165 7.31 3.36 -4.94
CA PHE A 165 6.81 3.00 -3.60
C PHE A 165 7.80 2.15 -2.83
N ASN A 166 8.04 2.52 -1.57
CA ASN A 166 8.97 1.84 -0.68
C ASN A 166 8.34 1.51 0.67
N CYS A 167 8.45 0.25 1.10
CA CYS A 167 8.09 -0.19 2.44
C CYS A 167 9.17 -0.99 3.17
N ILE A 168 10.34 -1.15 2.54
CA ILE A 168 11.42 -2.00 3.05
C ILE A 168 12.53 -1.15 3.67
N GLY A 169 13.05 -0.15 2.95
CA GLY A 169 14.27 0.59 3.34
C GLY A 169 15.56 -0.05 2.80
N GLY A 170 16.72 0.51 3.19
CA GLY A 170 18.04 -0.03 2.83
C GLY A 170 18.27 -0.13 1.32
N HIS A 171 18.99 -1.18 0.89
CA HIS A 171 19.34 -1.40 -0.52
C HIS A 171 18.10 -1.56 -1.42
N SER A 172 17.03 -2.17 -0.90
CA SER A 172 15.77 -2.33 -1.63
C SER A 172 15.13 -0.97 -1.99
N ALA A 173 15.27 0.04 -1.13
CA ALA A 173 14.82 1.40 -1.45
C ALA A 173 15.70 2.07 -2.53
N THR A 174 17.02 1.85 -2.49
CA THR A 174 17.94 2.34 -3.52
C THR A 174 17.62 1.75 -4.90
N THR A 175 17.18 0.50 -4.94
CA THR A 175 16.72 -0.17 -6.16
C THR A 175 15.51 0.54 -6.77
N VAL A 176 14.52 0.92 -5.95
CA VAL A 176 13.36 1.72 -6.39
C VAL A 176 13.81 3.07 -6.95
N LEU A 177 14.72 3.77 -6.27
CA LEU A 177 15.26 5.06 -6.73
C LEU A 177 16.01 4.95 -8.08
N ALA A 178 16.69 3.82 -8.32
CA ALA A 178 17.46 3.62 -9.55
C ALA A 178 16.56 3.56 -10.79
N PHE A 179 15.33 3.05 -10.66
CA PHE A 179 14.33 3.02 -11.72
C PHE A 179 13.74 4.39 -12.04
N LEU A 180 13.67 5.31 -11.07
CA LEU A 180 13.00 6.59 -11.27
C LEU A 180 13.63 7.42 -12.41
N GLY A 181 12.74 7.99 -13.22
CA GLY A 181 13.05 8.97 -14.25
C GLY A 181 13.41 10.33 -13.67
N GLN A 182 13.65 11.30 -14.55
CA GLN A 182 13.88 12.70 -14.19
C GLN A 182 12.64 13.26 -13.45
N GLY A 183 12.85 13.98 -12.35
CA GLY A 183 11.77 14.55 -11.53
C GLY A 183 10.97 13.50 -10.75
N GLY A 184 11.41 12.23 -10.75
CA GLY A 184 10.67 11.13 -10.14
C GLY A 184 10.55 11.26 -8.62
N THR A 185 9.43 10.78 -8.08
CA THR A 185 9.17 10.79 -6.64
C THR A 185 9.16 9.37 -6.06
N MET A 186 9.87 9.14 -4.95
CA MET A 186 9.69 7.94 -4.14
C MET A 186 8.91 8.24 -2.87
N VAL A 187 7.83 7.48 -2.65
CA VAL A 187 7.00 7.55 -1.45
C VAL A 187 7.31 6.36 -0.54
N THR A 188 7.75 6.65 0.68
CA THR A 188 7.99 5.64 1.72
C THR A 188 6.81 5.58 2.69
N TYR A 189 6.22 4.40 2.85
CA TYR A 189 5.07 4.17 3.73
C TYR A 189 5.30 3.08 4.80
N GLY A 190 6.49 2.48 4.80
CA GLY A 190 6.91 1.47 5.76
C GLY A 190 8.44 1.33 5.78
N GLY A 191 8.95 0.53 6.71
CA GLY A 191 10.39 0.33 6.88
C GLY A 191 10.71 -1.01 7.53
N MET A 192 10.28 -2.10 6.91
CA MET A 192 10.40 -3.46 7.47
C MET A 192 11.84 -3.87 7.81
N SER A 193 12.84 -3.37 7.07
CA SER A 193 14.26 -3.66 7.34
C SER A 193 14.85 -2.87 8.52
N LYS A 194 14.17 -1.79 8.96
CA LYS A 194 14.69 -0.79 9.90
C LYS A 194 15.97 -0.07 9.43
N LEU A 195 16.40 -0.30 8.19
CA LEU A 195 17.53 0.41 7.59
C LEU A 195 17.05 1.75 7.01
N PRO A 196 17.91 2.79 7.05
CA PRO A 196 17.58 4.08 6.48
C PRO A 196 17.39 3.98 4.96
N VAL A 197 16.65 4.95 4.42
CA VAL A 197 16.60 5.20 2.99
C VAL A 197 17.81 6.05 2.60
N THR A 198 18.64 5.55 1.70
CA THR A 198 19.83 6.25 1.20
C THR A 198 19.61 6.65 -0.25
N VAL A 199 19.87 7.92 -0.57
CA VAL A 199 19.82 8.45 -1.93
C VAL A 199 21.22 8.90 -2.37
N SER A 200 21.59 8.58 -3.61
CA SER A 200 22.84 9.10 -4.19
C SER A 200 22.74 10.61 -4.41
N THR A 201 23.76 11.37 -3.98
CA THR A 201 23.86 12.82 -4.22
C THR A 201 23.70 13.17 -5.69
N SER A 202 24.30 12.39 -6.60
CA SER A 202 24.21 12.66 -8.03
C SER A 202 22.78 12.44 -8.56
N SER A 203 22.08 11.42 -8.10
CA SER A 203 20.69 11.20 -8.48
C SER A 203 19.79 12.27 -7.86
N PHE A 204 20.03 12.64 -6.61
CA PHE A 204 19.25 13.68 -5.93
C PHE A 204 19.35 15.03 -6.65
N ILE A 205 20.55 15.44 -7.07
CA ILE A 205 20.77 16.71 -7.76
C ILE A 205 20.38 16.61 -9.24
N PHE A 206 20.94 15.65 -9.97
CA PHE A 206 20.88 15.67 -11.44
C PHE A 206 19.63 15.00 -12.01
N LYS A 207 19.03 14.03 -11.30
CA LYS A 207 17.70 13.51 -11.66
C LYS A 207 16.56 14.29 -11.00
N ASP A 208 16.87 15.26 -10.12
CA ASP A 208 15.87 16.04 -9.37
C ASP A 208 14.86 15.14 -8.64
N LEU A 209 15.36 14.12 -7.93
CA LEU A 209 14.49 13.15 -7.27
C LEU A 209 13.88 13.71 -6.00
N SER A 210 12.59 13.43 -5.80
CA SER A 210 11.88 13.74 -4.55
C SER A 210 11.70 12.50 -3.68
N LEU A 211 11.97 12.62 -2.37
CA LEU A 211 11.66 11.59 -1.38
C LEU A 211 10.58 12.11 -0.45
N LYS A 212 9.49 11.35 -0.30
CA LYS A 212 8.34 11.70 0.54
C LYS A 212 8.00 10.55 1.48
N GLY A 213 7.40 10.87 2.62
CA GLY A 213 6.76 9.91 3.50
C GLY A 213 5.25 9.95 3.36
N PHE A 214 4.59 8.80 3.41
CA PHE A 214 3.13 8.72 3.52
C PHE A 214 2.74 8.05 4.83
N TRP A 215 1.87 8.71 5.59
CA TRP A 215 1.35 8.18 6.85
C TRP A 215 -0.17 8.29 6.88
N LEU A 216 -0.85 7.15 6.66
CA LEU A 216 -2.30 7.10 6.54
C LEU A 216 -3.03 7.72 7.75
N GLN A 217 -2.60 7.45 8.98
CA GLN A 217 -3.26 8.00 10.17
C GLN A 217 -3.18 9.53 10.24
N LYS A 218 -2.09 10.13 9.76
CA LYS A 218 -1.98 11.59 9.63
C LYS A 218 -2.85 12.11 8.49
N TRP A 219 -2.91 11.37 7.38
CA TRP A 219 -3.74 11.71 6.23
C TRP A 219 -5.24 11.70 6.60
N LEU A 220 -5.68 10.72 7.39
CA LEU A 220 -7.03 10.55 7.93
C LEU A 220 -7.44 11.57 9.00
N GLY A 221 -6.71 12.69 9.15
CA GLY A 221 -7.05 13.73 10.13
C GLY A 221 -8.53 14.13 10.13
N SER A 222 -8.98 14.78 11.20
CA SER A 222 -10.40 14.95 11.59
C SER A 222 -11.38 15.52 10.54
N ASN A 223 -10.90 16.01 9.40
CA ASN A 223 -11.72 16.65 8.36
C ASN A 223 -11.91 15.78 7.10
N LYS A 224 -11.45 14.53 7.07
CA LYS A 224 -11.49 13.67 5.86
C LYS A 224 -12.54 12.56 5.88
N ALA A 225 -13.46 12.55 6.84
CA ALA A 225 -14.41 11.45 6.99
C ALA A 225 -15.28 11.20 5.74
N GLU A 226 -15.76 12.27 5.10
CA GLU A 226 -16.59 12.19 3.90
C GLU A 226 -15.78 11.74 2.68
N GLU A 227 -14.62 12.34 2.44
CA GLU A 227 -13.69 11.91 1.38
C GLU A 227 -13.32 10.43 1.55
N CYS A 228 -13.00 10.02 2.79
CA CYS A 228 -12.70 8.63 3.13
C CYS A 228 -13.83 7.70 2.72
N ARG A 229 -15.08 8.05 3.06
CA ARG A 229 -16.25 7.23 2.69
C ARG A 229 -16.34 7.01 1.19
N VAL A 230 -16.19 8.05 0.38
CA VAL A 230 -16.24 7.93 -1.09
C VAL A 230 -15.15 7.01 -1.62
N MET A 231 -13.92 7.11 -1.10
CA MET A 231 -12.84 6.18 -1.47
C MET A 231 -13.14 4.74 -1.07
N LEU A 232 -13.65 4.51 0.15
CA LEU A 232 -13.95 3.17 0.63
C LEU A 232 -15.06 2.53 -0.21
N ASP A 233 -16.12 3.29 -0.52
CA ASP A 233 -17.20 2.82 -1.38
C ASP A 233 -16.70 2.47 -2.79
N HIS A 234 -15.79 3.28 -3.35
CA HIS A 234 -15.13 2.99 -4.62
C HIS A 234 -14.31 1.69 -4.56
N LEU A 235 -13.44 1.54 -3.57
CA LEU A 235 -12.59 0.36 -3.42
C LEU A 235 -13.42 -0.91 -3.18
N LEU A 236 -14.44 -0.83 -2.33
CA LEU A 236 -15.37 -1.94 -2.11
C LEU A 236 -16.21 -2.25 -3.36
N GLY A 237 -16.50 -1.24 -4.19
CA GLY A 237 -17.09 -1.43 -5.52
C GLY A 237 -16.19 -2.30 -6.40
N LEU A 238 -14.90 -1.97 -6.48
CA LEU A 238 -13.92 -2.76 -7.24
C LEU A 238 -13.81 -4.20 -6.70
N VAL A 239 -13.88 -4.39 -5.37
CA VAL A 239 -13.92 -5.73 -4.75
C VAL A 239 -15.14 -6.52 -5.22
N ARG A 240 -16.34 -5.93 -5.14
CA ARG A 240 -17.59 -6.60 -5.56
C ARG A 240 -17.60 -6.94 -7.06
N GLU A 241 -16.93 -6.13 -7.88
CA GLU A 241 -16.76 -6.37 -9.31
C GLU A 241 -15.65 -7.39 -9.63
N GLY A 242 -14.91 -7.88 -8.63
CA GLY A 242 -13.76 -8.77 -8.82
C GLY A 242 -12.55 -8.10 -9.48
N LYS A 243 -12.51 -6.76 -9.51
CA LYS A 243 -11.40 -5.95 -10.07
C LYS A 243 -10.30 -5.64 -9.06
N LEU A 244 -10.60 -5.76 -7.77
CA LEU A 244 -9.65 -5.63 -6.67
C LEU A 244 -9.75 -6.86 -5.77
N THR A 245 -8.71 -7.69 -5.79
CA THR A 245 -8.60 -8.90 -4.96
C THR A 245 -7.21 -8.99 -4.35
N TYR A 246 -7.09 -9.52 -3.15
CA TYR A 246 -5.77 -9.68 -2.53
C TYR A 246 -5.80 -10.79 -1.50
N GLU A 247 -4.68 -11.47 -1.37
CA GLU A 247 -4.54 -12.51 -0.36
C GLU A 247 -4.00 -11.94 0.94
N TYR A 248 -4.58 -12.45 2.02
CA TYR A 248 -4.18 -12.25 3.41
C TYR A 248 -3.88 -13.61 4.01
N VAL A 249 -2.98 -13.64 4.99
CA VAL A 249 -2.69 -14.87 5.73
C VAL A 249 -3.68 -14.96 6.88
N SER A 250 -4.61 -15.92 6.81
CA SER A 250 -5.43 -16.29 7.97
C SER A 250 -4.56 -17.13 8.92
N LEU A 251 -4.42 -16.66 10.17
CA LEU A 251 -3.82 -17.42 11.27
C LEU A 251 -4.83 -18.40 11.86
#